data_AF-F4RHC3-F1
#
_entry.id   AF-F4RHC3-F1
#
_cell.length_a   1.000
_cell.length_b   1.000
_cell.length_c   1.000
_cell.angle_alpha   90.00
_cell.angle_beta   90.00
_cell.angle_gamma   90.00
#
_symmetry.space_group_name_H-M   'P 1'
#
loop_
_entity.id
_entity.type
_entity.pdbx_description
1 polymer ?
#
loop_
_entity_poly.entity_id
_entity_poly.type
_entity_poly.pdbx_seq_one_letter_code
_entity_poly.pdbx_strand_id
1 'polypeptide(L)'
;MFWKLNQSKTILFVVLVFLLAEDLGSNIFANAESIECNTFWTSPSYWTDNKYRCGGKDKDGAKFIYSCKWCGRGDGKFSSAYDCADSTGKVITTGSWDCDAGMDQDDDNKDRPIFCYRYNATRVAEPYTCKSRHLLQQCPLDLCKRVTSK
;
A
#
# COMPACT_ATOMS: atom_id res chain seq x y z
N MET A 1 -13.83 50.52 -30.45
CA MET A 1 -13.51 50.48 -29.00
C MET A 1 -12.88 49.11 -28.72
N PHE A 2 -11.55 49.04 -28.85
CA PHE A 2 -10.80 47.79 -28.71
C PHE A 2 -10.68 47.43 -27.23
N TRP A 3 -11.23 46.29 -26.84
CA TRP A 3 -10.99 45.69 -25.53
C TRP A 3 -9.53 45.23 -25.45
N LYS A 4 -8.65 46.06 -24.87
CA LYS A 4 -7.34 45.62 -24.38
C LYS A 4 -7.56 44.81 -23.10
N LEU A 5 -7.81 43.52 -23.26
CA LEU A 5 -7.61 42.57 -22.17
C LEU A 5 -6.10 42.52 -21.88
N ASN A 6 -5.73 42.99 -20.69
CA ASN A 6 -4.37 43.01 -20.17
C ASN A 6 -3.75 41.60 -20.21
N GLN A 7 -2.94 41.32 -21.24
CA GLN A 7 -2.23 40.05 -21.45
C GLN A 7 -1.42 39.58 -20.22
N SER A 8 -0.94 40.52 -19.39
CA SER A 8 -0.16 40.21 -18.19
C SER A 8 -0.95 39.49 -17.09
N LYS A 9 -2.29 39.64 -17.03
CA LYS A 9 -3.11 38.94 -16.02
C LYS A 9 -3.37 37.48 -16.43
N THR A 10 -3.52 37.20 -17.72
CA THR A 10 -3.81 35.85 -18.23
C THR A 10 -2.62 34.90 -18.04
N ILE A 11 -1.40 35.37 -18.28
CA ILE A 11 -0.19 34.54 -18.11
C ILE A 11 -0.01 34.12 -16.64
N LEU A 12 -0.27 35.05 -15.72
CA LEU A 12 -0.14 34.81 -14.28
C LEU A 12 -1.17 33.76 -13.78
N PHE A 13 -2.40 33.81 -14.30
CA PHE A 13 -3.42 32.80 -14.02
C PHE A 13 -3.05 31.42 -14.56
N VAL A 14 -2.48 31.33 -15.77
CA VAL A 14 -2.08 30.06 -16.37
C VAL A 14 -0.94 29.41 -15.57
N VAL A 15 0.09 30.19 -15.20
CA VAL A 15 1.20 29.69 -14.35
C VAL A 15 0.70 29.22 -12.99
N LEU A 16 -0.25 29.94 -12.37
CA LEU A 16 -0.83 29.54 -11.08
C LEU A 16 -1.58 28.21 -11.17
N VAL A 17 -2.31 27.96 -12.26
CA VAL A 17 -3.04 26.70 -12.47
C VAL A 17 -2.08 25.52 -12.67
N PHE A 18 -0.98 25.71 -13.38
CA PHE A 18 0.05 24.67 -13.54
C PHE A 18 0.77 24.36 -12.22
N LEU A 19 1.12 25.39 -11.43
CA LEU A 19 1.74 25.19 -10.12
C LEU A 19 0.80 24.48 -9.13
N LEU A 20 -0.50 24.82 -9.13
CA LEU A 20 -1.49 24.14 -8.30
C LEU A 20 -1.74 22.70 -8.74
N ALA A 21 -1.73 22.42 -10.05
CA ALA A 21 -1.94 21.07 -10.57
C ALA A 21 -0.74 20.13 -10.31
N GLU A 22 0.50 20.64 -10.38
CA GLU A 22 1.70 19.84 -10.07
C GLU A 22 1.85 19.57 -8.56
N ASP A 23 1.52 20.53 -7.70
CA ASP A 23 1.68 20.39 -6.24
C ASP A 23 0.55 19.56 -5.59
N LEU A 24 -0.68 19.65 -6.12
CA LEU A 24 -1.80 18.82 -5.66
C LEU A 24 -1.78 17.41 -6.28
N GLY A 25 -1.32 17.25 -7.53
CA GLY A 25 -1.36 15.96 -8.25
C GLY A 25 -0.56 14.83 -7.58
N SER A 26 0.47 15.17 -6.81
CA SER A 26 1.34 14.21 -6.12
C SER A 26 0.82 13.79 -4.73
N ASN A 27 -0.16 14.50 -4.15
CA ASN A 27 -0.69 14.24 -2.80
C ASN A 27 -2.15 13.75 -2.75
N ILE A 28 -2.88 13.71 -3.88
CA ILE A 28 -4.32 13.38 -3.90
C ILE A 28 -4.63 11.89 -3.65
N PHE A 29 -3.66 10.98 -3.71
CA PHE A 29 -3.93 9.54 -3.58
C PHE A 29 -3.63 8.93 -2.20
N ALA A 30 -3.17 9.73 -1.24
CA ALA A 30 -3.18 9.34 0.16
C ALA A 30 -4.56 9.64 0.72
N ASN A 31 -5.43 8.63 0.82
CA ASN A 31 -6.64 8.76 1.62
C ASN A 31 -6.18 9.03 3.07
N ALA A 32 -6.30 10.28 3.51
CA ALA A 32 -5.88 10.76 4.82
C ALA A 32 -6.58 10.01 5.97
N GLU A 33 -7.65 9.27 5.67
CA GLU A 33 -8.42 8.46 6.59
C GLU A 33 -8.12 6.95 6.47
N SER A 34 -6.92 6.58 6.00
CA SER A 34 -6.51 5.16 5.90
C SER A 34 -5.22 4.85 6.66
N ILE A 35 -5.17 3.65 7.23
CA ILE A 35 -3.97 3.06 7.84
C ILE A 35 -3.19 2.36 6.74
N GLU A 36 -1.88 2.58 6.70
CA GLU A 36 -0.97 1.88 5.79
C GLU A 36 -0.31 0.69 6.49
N CYS A 37 -0.45 -0.50 5.92
CA CYS A 37 0.04 -1.76 6.50
C CYS A 37 1.50 -2.00 6.11
N ASN A 38 2.42 -1.36 6.84
CA ASN A 38 3.84 -1.33 6.49
C ASN A 38 4.68 -2.51 7.01
N THR A 39 4.14 -3.36 7.91
CA THR A 39 4.82 -4.59 8.36
C THR A 39 4.08 -5.83 7.90
N PHE A 40 2.76 -5.89 8.01
CA PHE A 40 2.00 -7.03 7.51
C PHE A 40 0.55 -6.69 7.18
N TRP A 41 -0.05 -7.49 6.32
CA TRP A 41 -1.50 -7.56 6.20
C TRP A 41 -1.95 -8.95 5.77
N THR A 42 -3.16 -9.34 6.14
CA THR A 42 -3.74 -10.64 5.78
C THR A 42 -5.18 -10.49 5.33
N SER A 43 -5.60 -11.35 4.40
CA SER A 43 -7.00 -11.51 4.05
C SER A 43 -7.81 -12.06 5.24
N PRO A 44 -9.15 -11.97 5.19
CA PRO A 44 -10.04 -12.67 6.10
C PRO A 44 -9.76 -14.17 6.10
N SER A 45 -9.69 -14.75 7.29
CA SER A 45 -9.61 -16.20 7.50
C SER A 45 -10.28 -16.57 8.82
N TYR A 46 -10.47 -17.86 9.05
CA TYR A 46 -10.97 -18.38 10.32
C TYR A 46 -10.13 -17.90 11.52
N TRP A 47 -8.79 -17.84 11.37
CA TRP A 47 -7.86 -17.41 12.42
C TRP A 47 -7.88 -15.90 12.70
N THR A 48 -8.52 -15.12 11.84
CA THR A 48 -8.62 -13.66 11.96
C THR A 48 -10.05 -13.21 12.21
N ASP A 49 -10.91 -14.09 12.74
CA ASP A 49 -12.34 -13.86 12.96
C ASP A 49 -13.05 -13.36 11.69
N ASN A 50 -12.64 -13.88 10.52
CA ASN A 50 -13.10 -13.47 9.19
C ASN A 50 -12.94 -11.96 8.93
N LYS A 51 -11.89 -11.33 9.48
CA LYS A 51 -11.54 -9.92 9.24
C LYS A 51 -10.17 -9.79 8.63
N TYR A 52 -9.95 -8.67 7.94
CA TYR A 52 -8.63 -8.27 7.52
C TYR A 52 -7.80 -7.92 8.75
N ARG A 53 -6.51 -8.24 8.72
CA ARG A 53 -5.54 -7.72 9.68
C ARG A 53 -4.54 -6.84 8.96
N CYS A 54 -4.19 -5.75 9.61
CA CYS A 54 -3.23 -4.77 9.13
C CYS A 54 -2.33 -4.42 10.29
N GLY A 55 -1.02 -4.47 10.08
CA GLY A 55 -0.07 -4.12 11.11
C GLY A 55 1.17 -3.44 10.56
N GLY A 56 1.81 -2.75 11.47
CA GLY A 56 2.90 -1.86 11.12
C GLY A 56 3.60 -1.27 12.32
N LYS A 57 4.50 -0.36 12.03
CA LYS A 57 5.15 0.52 12.99
C LYS A 57 4.82 1.95 12.60
N ASP A 58 4.50 2.79 13.58
CA ASP A 58 4.40 4.23 13.35
C ASP A 58 5.80 4.87 13.21
N LYS A 59 5.84 6.21 13.08
CA LYS A 59 7.09 6.96 12.90
C LYS A 59 8.03 6.85 14.09
N ASP A 60 7.50 6.58 15.29
CA ASP A 60 8.25 6.41 16.52
C ASP A 60 8.67 4.93 16.74
N GLY A 61 8.34 4.06 15.79
CA GLY A 61 8.64 2.64 15.84
C GLY A 61 7.66 1.83 16.70
N ALA A 62 6.61 2.46 17.24
CA ALA A 62 5.63 1.74 18.05
C ALA A 62 4.77 0.85 17.16
N LYS A 63 4.69 -0.43 17.54
CA LYS A 63 3.94 -1.43 16.80
C LYS A 63 2.44 -1.17 16.92
N PHE A 64 1.72 -1.35 15.83
CA PHE A 64 0.27 -1.35 15.79
C PHE A 64 -0.26 -2.57 15.05
N ILE A 65 -1.46 -2.99 15.45
CA ILE A 65 -2.24 -3.99 14.76
C ILE A 65 -3.68 -3.51 14.75
N TYR A 66 -4.33 -3.60 13.60
CA TYR A 66 -5.75 -3.32 13.39
C TYR A 66 -6.45 -4.56 12.85
N SER A 67 -7.69 -4.73 13.29
CA SER A 67 -8.65 -5.65 12.71
C SER A 67 -9.69 -4.84 11.96
N CYS A 68 -9.85 -5.11 10.67
CA CYS A 68 -10.61 -4.28 9.76
C CYS A 68 -11.69 -5.09 9.04
N LYS A 69 -12.85 -4.47 8.81
CA LYS A 69 -13.91 -5.08 7.99
C LYS A 69 -13.53 -5.14 6.52
N TRP A 70 -12.73 -4.18 6.07
CA TRP A 70 -12.25 -4.10 4.70
C TRP A 70 -10.88 -3.43 4.67
N CYS A 71 -10.06 -3.87 3.72
CA CYS A 71 -8.81 -3.22 3.35
C CYS A 71 -8.72 -3.23 1.83
N GLY A 72 -8.34 -2.09 1.26
CA GLY A 72 -8.13 -1.90 -0.16
C GLY A 72 -7.51 -0.53 -0.39
N ARG A 73 -6.65 -0.44 -1.41
CA ARG A 73 -6.04 0.82 -1.79
C ARG A 73 -7.02 1.68 -2.59
N GLY A 74 -6.92 3.00 -2.43
CA GLY A 74 -7.76 3.95 -3.16
C GLY A 74 -7.56 3.92 -4.68
N ASP A 75 -6.42 3.41 -5.15
CA ASP A 75 -6.10 3.21 -6.57
C ASP A 75 -6.59 1.85 -7.13
N GLY A 76 -7.26 1.03 -6.32
CA GLY A 76 -7.78 -0.28 -6.71
C GLY A 76 -6.70 -1.35 -6.95
N LYS A 77 -5.42 -1.06 -6.69
CA LYS A 77 -4.33 -2.02 -6.85
C LYS A 77 -4.18 -2.89 -5.61
N PHE A 78 -3.60 -4.07 -5.78
CA PHE A 78 -3.15 -4.89 -4.65
C PHE A 78 -1.88 -4.30 -4.04
N SER A 79 -1.59 -4.69 -2.80
CA SER A 79 -0.24 -4.56 -2.30
C SER A 79 0.73 -5.32 -3.20
N SER A 80 1.96 -4.85 -3.32
CA SER A 80 2.96 -5.46 -4.19
C SER A 80 4.37 -5.34 -3.63
N ALA A 81 5.26 -6.18 -4.14
CA ALA A 81 6.67 -6.21 -3.77
C ALA A 81 7.58 -6.32 -5.01
N TYR A 82 8.87 -6.04 -4.83
CA TYR A 82 9.88 -6.07 -5.88
C TYR A 82 10.87 -7.21 -5.68
N ASP A 83 11.43 -7.68 -6.80
CA ASP A 83 12.45 -8.73 -6.86
C ASP A 83 12.05 -9.94 -6.02
N CYS A 84 11.00 -10.65 -6.45
CA CYS A 84 10.51 -11.79 -5.72
C CYS A 84 11.13 -13.09 -6.21
N ALA A 85 11.30 -14.03 -5.29
CA ALA A 85 11.86 -15.36 -5.50
C ALA A 85 10.91 -16.44 -4.96
N ASP A 86 10.90 -17.59 -5.63
CA ASP A 86 10.18 -18.78 -5.17
C ASP A 86 10.90 -19.48 -4.00
N SER A 87 10.32 -20.59 -3.54
CA SER A 87 10.86 -21.40 -2.44
C SER A 87 12.23 -22.02 -2.73
N THR A 88 12.67 -22.05 -3.99
CA THR A 88 14.01 -22.52 -4.39
C THR A 88 15.03 -21.39 -4.43
N GLY A 89 14.61 -20.14 -4.18
CA GLY A 89 15.43 -18.94 -4.26
C GLY A 89 15.59 -18.41 -5.70
N LYS A 90 14.91 -19.01 -6.68
CA LYS A 90 14.95 -18.52 -8.06
C LYS A 90 14.12 -17.23 -8.14
N VAL A 91 14.75 -16.17 -8.64
CA VAL A 91 14.08 -14.91 -8.93
C VAL A 91 13.06 -15.13 -10.07
N ILE A 92 11.82 -14.78 -9.80
CA ILE A 92 10.69 -14.96 -10.71
C ILE A 92 10.16 -13.62 -11.23
N THR A 93 10.44 -12.52 -10.53
CA THR A 93 10.11 -11.18 -10.98
C THR A 93 11.27 -10.22 -10.72
N THR A 94 11.43 -9.24 -11.61
CA THR A 94 12.34 -8.08 -11.43
C THR A 94 11.59 -6.76 -11.30
N GLY A 95 10.25 -6.81 -11.34
CA GLY A 95 9.35 -5.68 -11.28
C GLY A 95 8.30 -5.87 -10.20
N SER A 96 7.34 -4.93 -10.16
CA SER A 96 6.26 -4.95 -9.17
C SER A 96 5.47 -6.23 -9.31
N TRP A 97 5.25 -6.91 -8.20
CA TRP A 97 4.50 -8.16 -8.17
C TRP A 97 3.43 -8.15 -7.10
N ASP A 98 2.19 -8.40 -7.52
CA ASP A 98 1.03 -8.30 -6.66
C ASP A 98 0.99 -9.43 -5.64
N CYS A 99 0.81 -9.07 -4.38
CA CYS A 99 0.68 -9.99 -3.25
C CYS A 99 -0.79 -9.99 -2.83
N ASP A 100 -1.66 -10.66 -3.58
CA ASP A 100 -3.12 -10.58 -3.44
C ASP A 100 -3.68 -11.42 -2.28
N ALA A 101 -2.87 -12.30 -1.67
CA ALA A 101 -3.26 -13.14 -0.54
C ALA A 101 -2.71 -12.65 0.81
N GLY A 102 -1.86 -11.62 0.82
CA GLY A 102 -1.27 -11.06 2.03
C GLY A 102 0.20 -10.70 1.87
N MET A 103 0.74 -10.07 2.90
CA MET A 103 2.17 -9.74 2.96
C MET A 103 2.63 -9.74 4.41
N ASP A 104 3.83 -10.23 4.67
CA ASP A 104 4.44 -10.20 6.00
C ASP A 104 5.92 -9.81 5.90
N GLN A 105 6.56 -9.55 7.04
CA GLN A 105 7.97 -9.22 7.14
C GLN A 105 8.70 -10.29 7.95
N ASP A 106 9.70 -10.90 7.32
CA ASP A 106 10.69 -11.77 7.92
C ASP A 106 11.92 -10.95 8.33
N ASP A 107 12.01 -10.63 9.61
CA ASP A 107 13.16 -9.90 10.14
C ASP A 107 14.46 -10.77 10.17
N ASP A 108 14.36 -12.09 10.01
CA ASP A 108 15.51 -13.01 10.00
C ASP A 108 16.16 -13.12 8.61
N ASN A 109 15.38 -12.99 7.53
CA ASN A 109 15.88 -13.03 6.16
C ASN A 109 16.29 -11.65 5.63
N LYS A 110 17.56 -11.30 5.77
CA LYS A 110 18.07 -9.98 5.36
C LYS A 110 18.16 -9.75 3.84
N ASP A 111 18.25 -10.81 3.02
CA ASP A 111 18.33 -10.64 1.56
C ASP A 111 16.95 -10.37 0.96
N ARG A 112 15.93 -11.07 1.45
CA ARG A 112 14.54 -10.96 0.98
C ARG A 112 13.56 -10.99 2.15
N PRO A 113 13.48 -9.90 2.94
CA PRO A 113 12.73 -9.87 4.19
C PRO A 113 11.21 -9.80 4.01
N ILE A 114 10.69 -9.73 2.78
CA ILE A 114 9.26 -9.56 2.55
C ILE A 114 8.66 -10.87 2.09
N PHE A 115 7.74 -11.43 2.89
CA PHE A 115 6.87 -12.50 2.40
C PHE A 115 5.72 -11.88 1.60
N CYS A 116 5.64 -12.24 0.33
CA CYS A 116 4.54 -11.92 -0.57
C CYS A 116 3.70 -13.19 -0.76
N TYR A 117 2.43 -13.17 -0.33
CA TYR A 117 1.54 -14.30 -0.52
C TYR A 117 0.66 -14.07 -1.75
N ARG A 118 0.58 -15.06 -2.63
CA ARG A 118 -0.29 -15.02 -3.81
C ARG A 118 -1.21 -16.20 -3.89
N TYR A 119 -2.43 -15.99 -4.39
CA TYR A 119 -3.30 -17.12 -4.68
C TYR A 119 -2.87 -17.83 -5.97
N ASN A 120 -2.68 -19.14 -5.89
CA ASN A 120 -2.52 -19.98 -7.07
C ASN A 120 -3.87 -20.27 -7.74
N ALA A 121 -3.85 -21.09 -8.80
CA ALA A 121 -5.05 -21.45 -9.56
C ALA A 121 -6.13 -22.16 -8.72
N THR A 122 -5.75 -22.84 -7.64
CA THR A 122 -6.66 -23.53 -6.71
C THR A 122 -7.05 -22.67 -5.50
N ARG A 123 -6.76 -21.35 -5.52
CA ARG A 123 -7.04 -20.40 -4.43
C ARG A 123 -6.31 -20.72 -3.12
N VAL A 124 -5.17 -21.40 -3.20
CA VAL A 124 -4.26 -21.59 -2.06
C VAL A 124 -3.21 -20.47 -2.07
N ALA A 125 -2.96 -19.89 -0.91
CA ALA A 125 -1.94 -18.85 -0.74
C ALA A 125 -0.54 -19.48 -0.75
N GLU A 126 0.29 -19.10 -1.70
CA GLU A 126 1.68 -19.53 -1.84
C GLU A 126 2.63 -18.41 -1.42
N PRO A 127 3.67 -18.70 -0.62
CA PRO A 127 4.63 -17.71 -0.19
C PRO A 127 5.74 -17.51 -1.23
N TYR A 128 6.15 -16.26 -1.37
CA TYR A 128 7.32 -15.85 -2.12
C TYR A 128 8.13 -14.86 -1.28
N THR A 129 9.46 -14.85 -1.43
CA THR A 129 10.33 -13.93 -0.70
C THR A 129 10.79 -12.79 -1.61
N CYS A 130 10.67 -11.55 -1.17
CA CYS A 130 10.93 -10.37 -1.98
C CYS A 130 11.91 -9.43 -1.28
N LYS A 131 12.66 -8.64 -2.05
CA LYS A 131 13.66 -7.72 -1.52
C LYS A 131 13.06 -6.51 -0.81
N SER A 132 11.99 -5.95 -1.38
CA SER A 132 11.39 -4.73 -0.87
C SER A 132 9.90 -4.65 -1.19
N ARG A 133 9.18 -3.84 -0.42
CA ARG A 133 7.78 -3.52 -0.69
C ARG A 133 7.69 -2.46 -1.79
N HIS A 134 6.66 -2.54 -2.61
CA HIS A 134 6.32 -1.53 -3.59
C HIS A 134 5.09 -0.75 -3.14
N LEU A 135 3.91 -1.38 -3.21
CA LEU A 135 2.66 -0.78 -2.75
C LEU A 135 2.21 -1.46 -1.46
N LEU A 136 1.91 -0.64 -0.45
CA LEU A 136 1.39 -1.12 0.82
C LEU A 136 -0.14 -1.23 0.77
N GLN A 137 -0.68 -2.20 1.49
CA GLN A 137 -2.12 -2.29 1.68
C GLN A 137 -2.60 -1.10 2.52
N GLN A 138 -3.79 -0.59 2.21
CA GLN A 138 -4.44 0.47 2.97
C GLN A 138 -5.75 -0.05 3.56
N CYS A 139 -6.10 0.41 4.76
CA CYS A 139 -7.36 0.07 5.42
C CYS A 139 -8.02 1.34 5.98
N PRO A 140 -9.29 1.63 5.64
CA PRO A 140 -9.98 2.81 6.16
C PRO A 140 -10.12 2.78 7.69
N LEU A 141 -9.78 3.89 8.34
CA LEU A 141 -9.76 4.02 9.81
C LEU A 141 -11.13 3.75 10.43
N ASP A 142 -12.21 4.21 9.79
CA ASP A 142 -13.60 4.04 10.22
C ASP A 142 -14.07 2.58 10.19
N LEU A 143 -13.43 1.74 9.36
CA LEU A 143 -13.70 0.31 9.24
C LEU A 143 -12.76 -0.57 10.08
N CYS A 144 -11.84 0.04 10.82
CA CYS A 144 -10.80 -0.64 11.57
C CYS A 144 -10.93 -0.43 13.08
N LYS A 145 -10.50 -1.44 13.84
CA LYS A 145 -10.36 -1.37 15.30
C LYS A 145 -8.96 -1.79 15.69
N ARG A 146 -8.29 -0.97 16.51
CA ARG A 146 -6.97 -1.31 17.03
C ARG A 146 -7.08 -2.55 17.93
N VAL A 147 -6.23 -3.53 17.69
CA VAL A 147 -6.11 -4.74 18.50
C VAL A 147 -5.03 -4.47 19.52
N THR A 148 -5.40 -4.40 20.79
CA THR A 148 -4.44 -4.42 21.89
C THR A 148 -3.88 -5.82 22.02
N SER A 149 -2.55 -5.97 21.91
CA SER A 149 -1.90 -7.18 22.43
C SER A 149 -2.16 -7.18 23.94
N LYS A 150 -2.81 -8.24 24.44
CA LYS A 150 -2.70 -8.57 25.85
C LYS A 150 -1.28 -9.08 26.14
#